data_AF-A0A2N1DP50-F1
#
_entry.id   AF-A0A2N1DP50-F1
#
_cell.length_a   1.000
_cell.length_b   1.000
_cell.length_c   1.000
_cell.angle_alpha   90.00
_cell.angle_beta   90.00
_cell.angle_gamma   90.00
#
_symmetry.space_group_name_H-M   'P 1'
#
loop_
_entity.id
_entity.type
_entity.pdbx_description
1 polymer ?
#
loop_
_entity_poly.entity_id
_entity_poly.type
_entity_poly.pdbx_seq_one_letter_code
_entity_poly.pdbx_strand_id
1 'polypeptide(L)'
;MKNSKQFIQRLLSSADIRLNGSKDDDIQVHNSRFYDDLLAGGSLALEEAYVRGDWDCKSVYHVVSIVMFEHVGPRNYREHIKKQRDCLKDNGLFLLHTIGSNAVSRNR
;
A
#
# COMPACT_ATOMS: atom_id res chain seq x y z
N MET A 1 21.87 -0.96 -2.47
CA MET A 1 21.51 -0.66 -1.06
C MET A 1 21.17 0.82 -0.77
N LYS A 2 21.98 1.85 -1.08
CA LYS A 2 21.61 3.25 -0.72
C LYS A 2 20.44 3.85 -1.53
N ASN A 3 20.23 3.37 -2.76
CA ASN A 3 19.23 3.93 -3.69
C ASN A 3 17.79 3.51 -3.32
N SER A 4 17.60 2.22 -3.01
CA SER A 4 16.29 1.62 -2.78
C SER A 4 15.54 2.24 -1.62
N LYS A 5 16.21 2.33 -0.45
CA LYS A 5 15.64 2.93 0.75
C LYS A 5 15.24 4.38 0.53
N GLN A 6 16.07 5.19 -0.14
CA GLN A 6 15.75 6.60 -0.41
C GLN A 6 14.55 6.76 -1.32
N PHE A 7 14.43 5.94 -2.36
CA PHE A 7 13.27 5.97 -3.25
C PHE A 7 11.98 5.62 -2.51
N ILE A 8 11.98 4.49 -1.77
CA ILE A 8 10.81 4.07 -0.98
C ILE A 8 10.46 5.11 0.09
N GLN A 9 11.46 5.69 0.77
CA GLN A 9 11.24 6.73 1.76
C GLN A 9 10.55 7.96 1.13
N ARG A 10 10.95 8.39 -0.07
CA ARG A 10 10.30 9.50 -0.78
C ARG A 10 8.87 9.15 -1.20
N LEU A 11 8.66 7.93 -1.70
CA LEU A 11 7.34 7.44 -2.09
C LEU A 11 6.36 7.47 -0.90
N LEU A 12 6.75 6.87 0.22
CA LEU A 12 5.92 6.82 1.43
C LEU A 12 5.72 8.19 2.08
N SER A 13 6.74 9.06 2.03
CA SER A 13 6.64 10.43 2.55
C SER A 13 5.57 11.25 1.83
N SER A 14 5.30 10.96 0.54
CA SER A 14 4.20 11.61 -0.19
C SER A 14 2.81 11.25 0.34
N ALA A 15 2.72 10.15 1.10
CA ALA A 15 1.51 9.70 1.80
C ALA A 15 1.52 10.03 3.30
N ASP A 16 2.48 10.86 3.77
CA ASP A 16 2.74 11.17 5.19
C ASP A 16 3.05 9.93 6.07
N ILE A 17 3.51 8.85 5.43
CA ILE A 17 4.00 7.64 6.09
C ILE A 17 5.52 7.72 6.17
N ARG A 18 6.08 7.58 7.38
CA ARG A 18 7.53 7.56 7.60
C ARG A 18 8.00 6.12 7.84
N LEU A 19 9.17 5.80 7.27
CA LEU A 19 9.90 4.59 7.63
C LEU A 19 10.57 4.79 8.98
N ASN A 20 10.32 3.88 9.90
CA ASN A 20 10.75 3.88 11.31
C ASN A 20 10.36 5.19 12.02
N GLY A 21 9.17 5.70 11.72
CA GLY A 21 8.61 6.88 12.38
C GLY A 21 7.91 6.54 13.69
N SER A 22 7.36 7.55 14.35
CA SER A 22 6.76 7.43 15.68
C SER A 22 5.23 7.41 15.68
N LYS A 23 4.58 7.73 14.55
CA LYS A 23 3.12 7.65 14.45
C LYS A 23 2.67 6.19 14.39
N ASP A 24 1.41 5.95 14.73
CA ASP A 24 0.88 4.59 14.76
C ASP A 24 0.80 3.95 13.37
N ASP A 25 0.67 4.76 12.32
CA ASP A 25 0.64 4.39 10.91
C ASP A 25 2.02 4.40 10.22
N ASP A 26 3.08 4.77 10.95
CA ASP A 26 4.45 4.71 10.43
C ASP A 26 4.95 3.25 10.40
N ILE A 27 5.54 2.87 9.27
CA ILE A 27 6.08 1.53 9.03
C ILE A 27 7.35 1.34 9.86
N GLN A 28 7.42 0.28 10.66
CA GLN A 28 8.64 -0.16 11.33
C GLN A 28 9.27 -1.28 10.51
N VAL A 29 10.48 -1.06 9.99
CA VAL A 29 11.23 -2.02 9.20
C VAL A 29 12.21 -2.77 10.10
N HIS A 30 12.02 -4.08 10.21
CA HIS A 30 12.85 -4.98 11.01
C HIS A 30 13.96 -5.61 10.18
N ASN A 31 13.75 -5.74 8.86
CA ASN A 31 14.71 -6.34 7.94
C ASN A 31 15.00 -5.43 6.74
N SER A 32 16.27 -5.09 6.52
CA SER A 32 16.66 -4.18 5.43
C SER A 32 16.49 -4.76 4.02
N ARG A 33 16.34 -6.08 3.86
CA ARG A 33 16.01 -6.71 2.57
C ARG A 33 14.65 -6.26 2.04
N PHE A 34 13.75 -5.87 2.93
CA PHE A 34 12.44 -5.30 2.60
C PHE A 34 12.49 -4.23 1.51
N TYR A 35 13.48 -3.33 1.53
CA TYR A 35 13.56 -2.24 0.56
C TYR A 35 13.81 -2.72 -0.87
N ASP A 36 14.62 -3.75 -1.03
CA ASP A 36 14.96 -4.31 -2.34
C ASP A 36 13.83 -5.23 -2.82
N ASP A 37 13.25 -6.03 -1.92
CA ASP A 37 12.07 -6.87 -2.20
C ASP A 37 10.88 -6.01 -2.64
N LEU A 38 10.62 -4.90 -1.93
CA LEU A 38 9.52 -3.98 -2.25
C LEU A 38 9.70 -3.32 -3.61
N LEU A 39 10.93 -3.00 -4.01
CA LEU A 39 11.19 -2.46 -5.34
C LEU A 39 11.05 -3.49 -6.46
N ALA A 40 11.47 -4.73 -6.20
CA ALA A 40 11.44 -5.79 -7.19
C ALA A 40 10.05 -6.41 -7.36
N GLY A 41 9.33 -6.63 -6.26
CA GLY A 41 8.05 -7.34 -6.21
C GLY A 41 6.84 -6.45 -5.92
N GLY A 42 7.04 -5.13 -5.75
CA GLY A 42 5.96 -4.18 -5.55
C GLY A 42 5.07 -4.55 -4.36
N SER A 43 3.77 -4.50 -4.57
CA SER A 43 2.77 -4.72 -3.52
C SER A 43 2.70 -6.12 -2.97
N LEU A 44 2.95 -7.15 -3.80
CA LEU A 44 2.99 -8.52 -3.32
C LEU A 44 4.15 -8.69 -2.33
N ALA A 45 5.32 -8.15 -2.67
CA ALA A 45 6.46 -8.16 -1.77
C ALA A 45 6.21 -7.35 -0.48
N LEU A 46 5.40 -6.27 -0.54
CA LEU A 46 4.98 -5.53 0.65
C LEU A 46 4.19 -6.43 1.61
N GLU A 47 3.21 -7.17 1.11
CA GLU A 47 2.34 -8.05 1.91
C GLU A 47 3.09 -9.29 2.43
N GLU A 48 3.89 -9.94 1.58
CA GLU A 48 4.71 -11.07 1.99
C GLU A 48 5.72 -10.66 3.07
N ALA A 49 6.31 -9.48 2.96
CA ALA A 49 7.22 -8.94 3.98
C ALA A 49 6.48 -8.63 5.30
N TYR A 50 5.21 -8.23 5.26
CA TYR A 50 4.40 -8.05 6.47
C TYR A 50 4.15 -9.39 7.18
N VAL A 51 3.76 -10.42 6.42
CA VAL A 51 3.54 -11.78 6.96
C VAL A 51 4.84 -12.40 7.50
N ARG A 52 5.97 -12.13 6.84
CA ARG A 52 7.30 -12.55 7.32
C ARG A 52 7.78 -11.81 8.56
N GLY A 53 7.14 -10.70 8.94
CA GLY A 53 7.59 -9.83 10.02
C GLY A 53 8.82 -8.99 9.66
N ASP A 54 9.09 -8.80 8.36
CA ASP A 54 10.17 -7.92 7.89
C ASP A 54 9.83 -6.44 8.08
N TRP A 55 8.54 -6.12 8.20
CA TRP A 55 8.03 -4.83 8.68
C TRP A 55 6.67 -4.98 9.37
N ASP A 56 6.31 -4.03 10.22
CA ASP A 56 4.97 -3.88 10.81
C ASP A 56 4.58 -2.41 11.00
N CYS A 57 3.37 -2.17 11.53
CA CYS A 57 2.97 -0.88 12.08
C CYS A 57 1.97 -1.12 13.21
N LYS A 58 1.81 -0.13 14.10
CA LYS A 58 0.82 -0.22 15.20
C LYS A 58 -0.61 -0.15 14.69
N SER A 59 -0.82 0.50 13.55
CA SER A 59 -2.14 0.68 12.98
C SER A 59 -2.13 0.86 11.46
N VAL A 60 -2.74 -0.09 10.78
CA VAL A 60 -2.92 -0.15 9.32
C VAL A 60 -3.89 0.91 8.76
N TYR A 61 -4.25 1.97 9.51
CA TYR A 61 -5.23 2.98 9.08
C TYR A 61 -4.83 3.77 7.81
N HIS A 62 -3.53 3.75 7.44
CA HIS A 62 -3.02 4.30 6.18
C HIS A 62 -2.59 3.22 5.17
N VAL A 63 -2.71 1.94 5.52
CA VAL A 63 -2.20 0.83 4.70
C VAL A 63 -3.22 0.52 3.61
N VAL A 64 -3.09 1.28 2.52
CA VAL A 64 -2.64 0.72 1.25
C VAL A 64 -3.37 -0.59 0.90
N SER A 65 -4.59 -0.44 0.36
CA SER A 65 -5.30 -1.54 -0.31
C SER A 65 -4.63 -1.77 -1.67
N ILE A 66 -3.59 -2.58 -1.71
CA ILE A 66 -3.01 -3.03 -2.97
C ILE A 66 -3.48 -4.46 -3.23
N VAL A 67 -3.75 -4.79 -4.49
CA VAL A 67 -4.14 -6.12 -4.97
C VAL A 67 -5.57 -6.61 -4.65
N MET A 68 -6.26 -6.11 -3.61
CA MET A 68 -7.67 -6.49 -3.42
C MET A 68 -8.55 -6.04 -4.59
N PHE A 69 -8.23 -4.91 -5.22
CA PHE A 69 -9.10 -4.29 -6.21
C PHE A 69 -9.30 -5.16 -7.47
N GLU A 70 -8.25 -5.88 -7.90
CA GLU A 70 -8.29 -6.84 -9.01
C GLU A 70 -9.30 -7.98 -8.73
N HIS A 71 -9.42 -8.41 -7.47
CA HIS A 71 -10.32 -9.48 -7.05
C HIS A 71 -11.71 -9.00 -6.64
N VAL A 72 -11.89 -7.70 -6.35
CA VAL A 72 -13.20 -7.08 -6.05
C VAL A 72 -14.16 -7.23 -7.23
N GLY A 73 -13.63 -7.12 -8.45
CA GLY A 73 -14.38 -7.18 -9.69
C GLY A 73 -15.19 -5.90 -9.98
N PRO A 74 -15.41 -5.58 -11.27
CA PRO A 74 -15.88 -4.25 -11.70
C PRO A 74 -17.26 -3.86 -11.17
N ARG A 75 -18.13 -4.84 -10.86
CA ARG A 75 -19.47 -4.58 -10.30
C ARG A 75 -19.42 -4.01 -8.87
N ASN A 76 -18.33 -4.25 -8.15
CA ASN A 76 -18.22 -3.93 -6.72
C ASN A 76 -17.27 -2.75 -6.44
N TYR A 77 -16.63 -2.18 -7.47
CA TYR A 77 -15.66 -1.08 -7.31
C TYR A 77 -16.24 0.11 -6.54
N ARG A 78 -17.49 0.49 -6.81
CA ARG A 78 -18.14 1.61 -6.15
C ARG A 78 -18.29 1.37 -4.64
N GLU A 79 -18.79 0.20 -4.25
CA GLU A 79 -18.99 -0.14 -2.85
C GLU A 79 -17.65 -0.34 -2.13
N HIS A 80 -16.63 -0.88 -2.81
CA HIS A 80 -15.28 -0.94 -2.28
C HIS A 80 -14.73 0.46 -1.96
N ILE A 81 -14.76 1.41 -2.91
CA ILE A 81 -14.28 2.78 -2.69
C ILE A 81 -15.09 3.50 -1.60
N LYS A 82 -16.40 3.23 -1.52
CA LYS A 82 -17.25 3.77 -0.45
C LYS A 82 -16.83 3.22 0.92
N LYS A 83 -16.58 1.92 1.03
CA LYS A 83 -16.14 1.31 2.29
C LYS A 83 -14.77 1.84 2.72
N GLN A 84 -13.85 2.03 1.77
CA GLN A 84 -12.55 2.67 2.04
C GLN A 84 -12.76 4.09 2.60
N ARG A 85 -13.64 4.89 1.98
CA ARG A 85 -13.99 6.22 2.49
C ARG A 85 -14.57 6.20 3.90
N ASP A 86 -15.49 5.28 4.19
CA ASP A 86 -16.13 5.16 5.51
C ASP A 86 -15.13 4.76 6.60
N CYS A 87 -14.01 4.13 6.23
CA CYS A 87 -12.92 3.74 7.13
C CYS A 87 -11.85 4.84 7.30
N LEU A 88 -11.86 5.89 6.49
CA LEU A 88 -10.89 6.99 6.60
C LEU A 88 -11.31 7.96 7.71
N LYS A 89 -10.32 8.48 8.45
CA LYS A 89 -10.50 9.64 9.33
C LYS A 89 -10.72 10.92 8.51
N ASP A 90 -11.19 11.99 9.16
CA ASP A 90 -11.22 13.31 8.55
C ASP A 90 -9.80 13.70 8.07
N ASN A 91 -9.70 14.09 6.79
CA ASN A 91 -8.45 14.33 6.05
C ASN A 91 -7.54 13.11 5.81
N GLY A 92 -8.07 11.88 5.94
CA GLY A 92 -7.34 10.66 5.60
C GLY A 92 -6.99 10.57 4.11
N LEU A 93 -5.80 10.04 3.80
CA LEU A 93 -5.32 9.82 2.44
C LEU A 93 -5.48 8.35 2.06
N PHE A 94 -6.08 8.09 0.90
CA PHE A 94 -6.19 6.74 0.33
C PHE A 94 -5.37 6.64 -0.95
N LEU A 95 -4.41 5.72 -0.98
CA LEU A 95 -3.62 5.38 -2.15
C LEU A 95 -4.08 4.03 -2.71
N LEU A 96 -4.67 4.04 -3.90
CA LEU A 96 -5.00 2.83 -4.66
C LEU A 96 -3.93 2.58 -5.71
N HIS A 97 -3.20 1.47 -5.57
CA HIS A 97 -2.35 0.91 -6.61
C HIS A 97 -3.02 -0.35 -7.14
N THR A 98 -3.14 -0.50 -8.46
CA THR A 98 -3.80 -1.66 -9.09
C THR A 98 -3.29 -1.85 -10.51
N ILE A 99 -3.31 -3.08 -11.00
CA ILE A 99 -3.03 -3.42 -12.40
C ILE A 99 -4.25 -3.07 -13.25
N GLY A 100 -4.06 -2.16 -14.22
CA GLY A 100 -5.10 -1.72 -15.15
C GLY A 100 -4.82 -2.14 -16.60
N SER A 101 -5.88 -2.20 -17.42
CA SER A 101 -5.79 -2.34 -18.88
C SER A 101 -6.02 -0.99 -19.56
N ASN A 102 -5.33 -0.75 -20.68
CA ASN A 102 -5.55 0.42 -21.54
C ASN A 102 -6.79 0.29 -22.44
N ALA A 103 -7.50 -0.84 -22.36
CA ALA A 103 -8.75 -1.08 -23.07
C ALA A 103 -9.92 -1.21 -22.09
N VAL A 104 -11.03 -0.53 -22.38
CA VAL A 104 -12.26 -0.67 -21.61
C VAL A 104 -13.02 -1.90 -22.13
N SER A 105 -13.14 -2.96 -21.33
CA SER A 105 -14.06 -4.05 -21.66
C SER A 105 -15.50 -3.59 -21.36
N ARG A 106 -16.24 -3.25 -22.42
CA ARG A 106 -17.69 -3.15 -22.35
C ARG A 106 -18.24 -4.57 -22.47
N ASN A 107 -18.58 -5.21 -21.36
CA ASN A 107 -19.46 -6.38 -21.44
C ASN A 107 -20.79 -5.90 -22.07
N ARG A 108 -21.07 -6.40 -23.27
CA ARG A 108 -22.41 -6.38 -23.85
C ARG A 108 -23.32 -7.30 -23.06
#